data_AF-A0A944ERF2-F1
#
_entry.id   AF-A0A944ERF2-F1
#
_cell.length_a   1.000
_cell.length_b   1.000
_cell.length_c   1.000
_cell.angle_alpha   90.00
_cell.angle_beta   90.00
_cell.angle_gamma   90.00
#
_symmetry.space_group_name_H-M   'P 1'
#
loop_
_entity.id
_entity.type
_entity.pdbx_description
1 polymer ?
#
loop_
_entity_poly.entity_id
_entity_poly.type
_entity_poly.pdbx_seq_one_letter_code
_entity_poly.pdbx_strand_id
1 'polypeptide(L)'
;MSGHRSNLKLAEAAYFDRAQQNPEEQLTYRLAKAAAHVSEARGRGGKYAKAADDFFRAIVDFIPADGRYPATLPSAQHGDFIRGFHNRLGEYEATHRPLMK
;
A
#
# COMPACT_ATOMS: atom_id res chain seq x y z
N MET A 1 -5.89 24.15 15.08
CA MET A 1 -6.03 22.68 14.93
C MET A 1 -4.84 22.08 14.14
N SER A 2 -3.60 22.28 14.61
CA SER A 2 -2.40 22.00 13.80
C SER A 2 -1.63 20.72 14.17
N GLY A 3 -1.91 20.12 15.33
CA GLY A 3 -1.17 18.93 15.81
C GLY A 3 -1.50 17.63 15.07
N HIS A 4 -2.74 17.44 14.62
CA HIS A 4 -3.18 16.17 14.02
C HIS A 4 -2.54 15.93 12.63
N ARG A 5 -2.41 16.99 11.81
CA ARG A 5 -1.76 16.89 10.49
C ARG A 5 -0.25 16.64 10.58
N SER A 6 0.42 17.20 11.59
CA SER A 6 1.85 16.96 11.81
C SER A 6 2.15 15.53 12.22
N ASN A 7 1.30 14.94 13.07
CA ASN A 7 1.44 13.54 13.48
C ASN A 7 1.21 12.55 12.33
N LEU A 8 0.26 12.83 11.43
CA LEU A 8 0.03 12.00 10.24
C LEU A 8 1.23 12.01 9.29
N LYS A 9 1.82 13.19 9.05
CA LYS A 9 3.02 13.32 8.21
C LYS A 9 4.23 12.59 8.80
N LEU A 10 4.41 12.64 10.12
CA LEU A 10 5.50 11.91 10.80
C LEU A 10 5.30 10.40 10.73
N ALA A 11 4.06 9.93 10.87
CA ALA A 11 3.73 8.51 10.74
C ALA A 11 3.94 8.00 9.30
N GLU A 12 3.58 8.81 8.30
CA GLU A 12 3.80 8.51 6.88
C GLU A 12 5.29 8.48 6.52
N ALA A 13 6.08 9.44 7.01
CA ALA A 13 7.53 9.45 6.83
C ALA A 13 8.19 8.20 7.46
N ALA A 14 7.82 7.86 8.70
CA ALA A 14 8.33 6.66 9.36
C ALA A 14 7.93 5.37 8.64
N TYR A 15 6.79 5.36 7.95
CA TYR A 15 6.37 4.24 7.12
C TYR A 15 7.25 4.10 5.87
N PHE A 16 7.50 5.20 5.15
CA PHE A 16 8.37 5.17 3.97
C PHE A 16 9.80 4.78 4.34
N ASP A 17 10.36 5.32 5.42
CA ASP A 17 11.70 4.96 5.88
C ASP A 17 11.83 3.45 6.11
N ARG A 18 10.87 2.83 6.79
CA ARG A 18 10.88 1.37 7.02
C ARG A 18 10.71 0.57 5.74
N ALA A 19 9.83 1.00 4.84
CA ALA A 19 9.58 0.33 3.56
C ALA A 19 10.77 0.42 2.60
N GLN A 20 11.51 1.52 2.63
CA GLN A 20 12.71 1.72 1.83
C GLN A 20 13.91 0.95 2.39
N GLN A 21 14.04 0.87 3.72
CA GLN A 21 15.14 0.16 4.38
C GLN A 21 14.97 -1.37 4.32
N ASN A 22 13.73 -1.87 4.43
CA ASN A 22 13.44 -3.31 4.47
C ASN A 22 12.25 -3.64 3.54
N PRO A 23 12.40 -3.52 2.21
CA PRO A 23 11.28 -3.68 1.27
C PRO A 23 10.66 -5.07 1.35
N GLU A 24 11.48 -6.12 1.40
CA GLU A 24 11.02 -7.50 1.46
C GLU A 24 10.17 -7.79 2.70
N GLU A 25 10.64 -7.39 3.88
CA GLU A 25 9.92 -7.57 5.15
C GLU A 25 8.59 -6.80 5.13
N GLN A 26 8.65 -5.52 4.72
CA GLN A 26 7.45 -4.68 4.68
C GLN A 26 6.45 -5.19 3.65
N LEU A 27 6.87 -5.62 2.46
CA LEU A 27 5.97 -6.19 1.46
C LEU A 27 5.31 -7.47 1.96
N THR A 28 6.08 -8.39 2.53
CA THR A 28 5.56 -9.64 3.11
C THR A 28 4.51 -9.35 4.19
N TYR A 29 4.84 -8.46 5.13
CA TYR A 29 3.92 -8.04 6.19
C TYR A 29 2.64 -7.38 5.65
N ARG A 30 2.77 -6.53 4.63
CA ARG A 30 1.63 -5.80 4.05
C ARG A 30 0.76 -6.69 3.18
N LEU A 31 1.34 -7.65 2.46
CA LEU A 31 0.61 -8.68 1.71
C LEU A 31 -0.24 -9.55 2.63
N ALA A 32 0.32 -9.99 3.76
CA ALA A 32 -0.43 -10.73 4.78
C ALA A 32 -1.63 -9.92 5.32
N LYS A 33 -1.42 -8.62 5.59
CA LYS A 33 -2.52 -7.72 6.00
C LYS A 33 -3.54 -7.47 4.90
N ALA A 34 -3.10 -7.34 3.64
CA ALA A 34 -3.99 -7.15 2.51
C ALA A 34 -4.96 -8.33 2.37
N ALA A 35 -4.49 -9.57 2.55
CA ALA A 35 -5.35 -10.76 2.55
C ALA A 35 -6.41 -10.70 3.66
N ALA A 36 -6.04 -10.28 4.88
CA ALA A 36 -6.99 -10.09 5.97
C ALA A 36 -8.03 -9.01 5.63
N HIS A 37 -7.62 -7.88 5.07
CA HIS A 37 -8.53 -6.81 4.67
C HIS A 37 -9.47 -7.22 3.53
N VAL A 38 -9.02 -8.05 2.59
CA VAL A 38 -9.90 -8.62 1.56
C VAL A 38 -10.99 -9.48 2.19
N SER A 39 -10.62 -10.31 3.17
CA SER A 39 -11.59 -11.13 3.92
C SER A 39 -12.61 -10.27 4.66
N GLU A 40 -12.16 -9.23 5.37
CA GLU A 40 -13.04 -8.27 6.04
C GLU A 40 -13.96 -7.53 5.07
N ALA A 41 -13.43 -7.09 3.92
CA ALA A 41 -14.18 -6.37 2.89
C ALA A 41 -15.28 -7.26 2.28
N ARG A 42 -15.02 -8.56 2.11
CA ARG A 42 -16.03 -9.54 1.68
C ARG A 42 -17.19 -9.63 2.66
N GLY A 43 -16.91 -9.58 3.97
CA GLY A 43 -17.94 -9.54 5.02
C GLY A 43 -18.79 -8.26 5.03
N ARG A 44 -18.27 -7.14 4.51
CA ARG A 44 -18.98 -5.84 4.47
C ARG A 44 -19.91 -5.68 3.26
N GLY A 45 -19.89 -6.62 2.31
CA GLY A 45 -20.80 -6.68 1.17
C GLY A 45 -20.13 -6.52 -0.20
N GLY A 46 -20.88 -6.83 -1.26
CA GLY A 46 -20.34 -7.06 -2.61
C GLY A 46 -19.51 -5.92 -3.21
N LYS A 47 -19.87 -4.66 -2.94
CA LYS A 47 -19.10 -3.49 -3.44
C LYS A 47 -17.72 -3.35 -2.78
N TYR A 48 -17.59 -3.69 -1.51
CA TYR A 48 -16.32 -3.67 -0.77
C TYR A 48 -15.47 -4.88 -1.13
N ALA A 49 -16.11 -6.05 -1.25
CA ALA A 49 -15.49 -7.28 -1.76
C ALA A 49 -14.81 -7.03 -3.11
N LYS A 50 -15.57 -6.47 -4.07
CA LYS A 50 -15.07 -6.18 -5.41
C LYS A 50 -13.90 -5.21 -5.41
N ALA A 51 -14.00 -4.10 -4.67
CA ALA A 51 -12.90 -3.13 -4.59
C ALA A 51 -11.63 -3.73 -3.97
N ALA A 52 -11.77 -4.57 -2.95
CA ALA A 52 -10.64 -5.24 -2.32
C ALA A 52 -10.02 -6.32 -3.24
N ASP A 53 -10.85 -7.10 -3.95
CA ASP A 53 -10.41 -8.12 -4.89
C ASP A 53 -9.68 -7.49 -6.10
N ASP A 54 -10.22 -6.40 -6.66
CA ASP A 54 -9.62 -5.67 -7.78
C ASP A 54 -8.24 -5.10 -7.38
N PHE A 55 -8.13 -4.55 -6.15
CA PHE A 55 -6.86 -4.08 -5.62
C PHE A 55 -5.85 -5.22 -5.37
N PHE A 56 -6.30 -6.32 -4.74
CA PHE A 56 -5.42 -7.44 -4.41
C PHE A 56 -4.87 -8.14 -5.65
N ARG A 57 -5.70 -8.30 -6.69
CA ARG A 57 -5.26 -8.85 -7.98
C ARG A 57 -4.17 -8.00 -8.62
N ALA A 58 -4.34 -6.67 -8.61
CA ALA A 58 -3.36 -5.78 -9.19
C ALA A 58 -2.00 -5.85 -8.48
N ILE A 59 -1.93 -6.27 -7.21
CA ILE A 59 -0.64 -6.44 -6.52
C ILE A 59 0.17 -7.58 -7.13
N VAL A 60 -0.50 -8.67 -7.55
CA VAL A 60 0.15 -9.86 -8.13
C VAL A 60 0.95 -9.49 -9.38
N ASP A 61 0.45 -8.56 -10.19
CA ASP A 61 1.11 -8.09 -11.42
C ASP A 61 2.44 -7.35 -11.15
N PHE A 62 2.68 -6.90 -9.91
CA PHE A 62 3.90 -6.22 -9.50
C PHE A 62 4.86 -7.12 -8.70
N ILE A 63 4.49 -8.38 -8.46
CA ILE A 63 5.37 -9.35 -7.82
C ILE A 63 6.40 -9.84 -8.86
N PRO A 64 7.71 -9.71 -8.60
CA PRO A 64 8.74 -10.28 -9.46
C PRO A 64 8.49 -11.76 -9.71
N ALA A 65 8.77 -12.24 -10.93
CA ALA A 65 8.51 -13.63 -11.31
C ALA A 65 9.29 -14.66 -10.46
N ASP A 66 10.42 -14.25 -9.89
CA ASP A 66 11.23 -15.05 -8.96
C ASP A 66 10.77 -14.91 -7.49
N GLY A 67 9.74 -14.10 -7.22
CA GLY A 67 9.18 -13.84 -5.91
C GLY A 67 10.10 -13.08 -4.96
N ARG A 68 11.23 -12.56 -5.45
CA ARG A 68 12.26 -11.94 -4.61
C ARG A 68 12.20 -10.43 -4.72
N TYR A 69 12.11 -9.79 -3.56
CA TYR A 69 12.23 -8.34 -3.46
C TYR A 69 13.64 -7.98 -3.03
N PRO A 70 14.13 -6.78 -3.38
CA PRO A 70 15.42 -6.34 -2.90
C PRO A 70 15.40 -6.20 -1.37
N ALA A 71 16.46 -6.68 -0.71
CA ALA A 71 16.59 -6.56 0.74
C ALA A 71 16.72 -5.11 1.22
N THR A 72 17.18 -4.21 0.34
CA THR A 72 17.24 -2.76 0.57
C THR A 72 16.90 -2.02 -0.71
N LEU A 73 16.27 -0.85 -0.61
CA LEU A 73 16.08 0.04 -1.75
C LEU A 73 17.25 1.04 -1.82
N PRO A 74 17.99 1.15 -2.93
CA PRO A 74 19.04 2.15 -3.08
C PRO A 74 18.48 3.57 -2.89
N SER A 75 19.22 4.47 -2.25
CA SER A 75 18.77 5.85 -2.00
C SER A 75 18.36 6.60 -3.26
N ALA A 76 19.00 6.29 -4.40
CA ALA A 76 18.64 6.85 -5.70
C ALA A 76 17.20 6.51 -6.15
N GLN A 77 16.61 5.43 -5.63
CA GLN A 77 15.27 4.95 -5.97
C GLN A 77 14.20 5.37 -4.93
N HIS A 78 14.60 5.99 -3.82
CA HIS A 78 13.67 6.38 -2.74
C HIS A 78 12.61 7.37 -3.22
N GLY A 79 13.01 8.34 -4.04
CA GLY A 79 12.09 9.32 -4.61
C GLY A 79 11.06 8.70 -5.56
N ASP A 80 11.48 7.74 -6.37
CA ASP A 80 10.59 7.03 -7.31
C ASP A 80 9.61 6.12 -6.57
N PHE A 81 10.05 5.50 -5.47
CA PHE A 81 9.18 4.71 -4.59
C PHE A 81 8.03 5.55 -4.00
N ILE A 82 8.36 6.71 -3.41
CA ILE A 82 7.36 7.62 -2.83
C ILE A 82 6.40 8.14 -3.91
N ARG A 83 6.93 8.50 -5.08
CA ARG A 83 6.11 8.95 -6.21
C ARG A 83 5.17 7.85 -6.71
N GLY A 84 5.67 6.63 -6.84
CA GLY A 84 4.87 5.46 -7.22
C GLY A 84 3.73 5.20 -6.25
N PHE A 85 4.00 5.30 -4.94
CA PHE A 85 2.95 5.20 -3.91
C PHE A 85 1.85 6.24 -4.09
N HIS A 86 2.20 7.53 -4.22
CA HIS A 86 1.20 8.59 -4.34
C HIS A 86 0.38 8.48 -5.63
N ASN A 87 1.01 8.09 -6.75
CA ASN A 87 0.30 7.85 -8.00
C ASN A 87 -0.74 6.73 -7.83
N ARG A 88 -0.34 5.60 -7.22
CA ARG A 88 -1.24 4.47 -7.03
C ARG A 88 -2.36 4.76 -6.03
N LEU A 89 -2.06 5.51 -4.97
CA LEU A 89 -3.07 5.99 -4.03
C LEU A 89 -4.10 6.89 -4.74
N GLY A 90 -3.63 7.81 -5.59
CA GLY A 90 -4.49 8.69 -6.39
C GLY A 90 -5.43 7.92 -7.33
N GLU A 91 -4.92 6.89 -8.03
CA GLU A 91 -5.72 6.00 -8.89
C GLU A 91 -6.79 5.23 -8.09
N TYR A 92 -6.40 4.71 -6.91
CA TYR A 92 -7.31 4.00 -6.03
C TYR A 92 -8.42 4.93 -5.52
N GLU A 93 -8.06 6.13 -5.04
CA GLU A 93 -9.03 7.12 -4.59
C GLU A 93 -9.96 7.55 -5.72
N ALA A 94 -9.44 7.79 -6.93
CA ALA A 94 -10.28 8.17 -8.08
C ALA A 94 -11.35 7.12 -8.37
N THR A 95 -11.03 5.84 -8.18
CA THR A 95 -11.94 4.72 -8.48
C THR A 95 -12.87 4.37 -7.31
N HIS A 96 -12.39 4.52 -6.07
CA HIS A 96 -13.06 3.95 -4.88
C HIS A 96 -13.40 4.96 -3.77
N ARG A 97 -13.17 6.27 -3.96
CA ARG A 97 -13.48 7.31 -2.97
C ARG A 97 -14.87 7.21 -2.30
N PRO A 98 -15.97 6.81 -3.00
CA PRO A 98 -17.27 6.61 -2.34
C PRO A 98 -17.29 5.51 -1.26
N LEU A 99 -16.33 4.58 -1.27
CA LEU A 99 -16.20 3.45 -0.36
C LEU A 99 -15.25 3.72 0.82
N MET A 100 -14.50 4.83 0.79
CA MET A 100 -13.47 5.16 1.79
C MET A 100 -14.01 6.05 2.93
N LYS A 101 -15.33 6.21 3.03
CA LYS A 101 -16.02 6.99 4.07
C LYS A 101 -16.52 6.09 5.19
#